data_AF-A0A1H1SY13-F1
#
_entry.id   AF-A0A1H1SY13-F1
#
_cell.length_a   1.000
_cell.length_b   1.000
_cell.length_c   1.000
_cell.angle_alpha   90.00
_cell.angle_beta   90.00
_cell.angle_gamma   90.00
#
_symmetry.space_group_name_H-M   'P 1'
#
loop_
_entity.id
_entity.type
_entity.pdbx_description
1 polymer ?
#
loop_
_entity_poly.entity_id
_entity_poly.type
_entity_poly.pdbx_seq_one_letter_code
_entity_poly.pdbx_strand_id
1 'polypeptide(L)'
;MKKLLLILLVAATVSCESFDDVVDFTSVENPNLSESSVVGQPNSSAIWLTGLERELSFSYNEILVLAELGSDNYVNTQTFFSQFLDGLDIRTTDPDVRDTQFRIARLRESAQFGLETVGPGDPNYTDDTQAEYHFFEGMSYLLSAMYFSGLPQEELGMVVSSDDNYSSAIASFDAAISLSAKPEYHLAKARANYFLGNKSEAVSAANAALSLDPDFAREAMYDANDGPTNTFENALYGRSTFDDLQPLPTLDFLDPKYSRLTDEQDPSVYYLKAEEAHLILAEANITDGATALAQDNLRDLLGVVAGREVRNIDDSVEGRTEVNPGSRPDNASVVVNGRSGLVLDRQADNVDVPSISGTSLTEAEIASISSEDEGLELIYRTRQEVFIAEGLRFVDMGIKLVIHENEILQNENVSEGDPATVAVIPPFISSVVADLDAITYDADAGTATTVIDVTEILVENKDSEFVLPFN
;
A
#
# COMPACT_ATOMS: atom_id res chain seq x y z
N MET A 1 -11.66 18.79 89.47
CA MET A 1 -10.49 19.60 89.11
C MET A 1 -10.01 19.17 87.73
N LYS A 2 -10.10 20.10 86.78
CA LYS A 2 -9.62 20.15 85.39
C LYS A 2 -8.67 19.03 84.93
N LYS A 3 -9.17 18.12 84.09
CA LYS A 3 -8.52 17.57 82.88
C LYS A 3 -9.62 16.95 82.00
N LEU A 4 -10.35 17.79 81.26
CA LEU A 4 -11.18 17.33 80.15
C LEU A 4 -10.50 17.78 78.86
N LEU A 5 -10.24 16.79 78.01
CA LEU A 5 -9.69 16.78 76.66
C LEU A 5 -9.61 18.14 75.95
N LEU A 6 -8.38 18.59 75.77
CA LEU A 6 -7.95 19.49 74.72
C LEU A 6 -7.14 18.65 73.72
N ILE A 7 -7.79 17.88 72.85
CA ILE A 7 -7.21 17.41 71.57
C ILE A 7 -8.39 17.25 70.59
N LEU A 8 -8.92 18.37 70.16
CA LEU A 8 -9.76 18.48 68.96
C LEU A 8 -9.01 19.42 68.02
N LEU A 9 -7.74 19.08 67.75
CA LEU A 9 -6.85 19.79 66.83
C LEU A 9 -5.56 19.00 66.50
N VAL A 10 -5.62 17.68 66.30
CA VAL A 10 -4.49 16.90 65.72
C VAL A 10 -5.01 15.73 64.88
N ALA A 11 -5.97 16.01 63.99
CA ALA A 11 -6.46 15.03 63.02
C ALA A 11 -6.70 15.67 61.64
N ALA A 12 -5.90 16.67 61.28
CA ALA A 12 -6.04 17.41 60.03
C ALA A 12 -4.70 17.86 59.44
N THR A 13 -3.60 17.11 59.65
CA THR A 13 -2.30 17.45 59.05
C THR A 13 -1.49 16.24 58.60
N VAL A 14 -2.11 15.08 58.36
CA VAL A 14 -1.52 14.10 57.45
C VAL A 14 -2.20 14.33 56.12
N SER A 15 -1.42 14.93 55.22
CA SER A 15 -1.75 15.26 53.85
C SER A 15 -2.62 14.21 53.19
N CYS A 16 -3.87 14.60 52.89
CA CYS A 16 -4.45 14.20 51.62
C CYS A 16 -3.49 14.71 50.54
N GLU A 17 -2.73 13.79 49.93
CA GLU A 17 -2.56 13.89 48.48
C GLU A 17 -3.98 13.97 47.90
N SER A 18 -4.18 14.87 46.95
CA SER A 18 -5.50 15.05 46.37
C SER A 18 -5.92 13.70 45.80
N PHE A 19 -7.15 13.27 46.07
CA PHE A 19 -7.63 12.02 45.49
C PHE A 19 -7.71 12.13 43.95
N ASP A 20 -7.68 13.36 43.42
CA ASP A 20 -7.57 13.70 42.01
C ASP A 20 -6.25 13.16 41.41
N ASP A 21 -5.10 13.28 42.09
CA ASP A 21 -3.81 12.74 41.60
C ASP A 21 -3.79 11.20 41.47
N VAL A 22 -4.71 10.49 42.15
CA VAL A 22 -4.79 9.01 42.13
C VAL A 22 -5.82 8.50 41.11
N VAL A 23 -6.66 9.38 40.57
CA VAL A 23 -7.69 9.07 39.56
C VAL A 23 -7.57 9.90 38.29
N ASP A 24 -6.61 10.84 38.24
CA ASP A 24 -6.22 11.58 37.06
C ASP A 24 -5.30 10.73 36.19
N PHE A 25 -5.93 9.87 35.39
CA PHE A 25 -5.24 9.09 34.38
C PHE A 25 -4.91 9.91 33.11
N THR A 26 -5.08 11.23 33.12
CA THR A 26 -4.76 12.09 31.95
C THR A 26 -3.28 12.47 31.90
N SER A 27 -2.55 12.35 33.01
CA SER A 27 -1.10 12.53 33.07
C SER A 27 -0.39 11.24 33.51
N VAL A 28 -0.21 10.31 32.56
CA VAL A 28 0.61 9.11 32.80
C VAL A 28 2.09 9.48 32.58
N GLU A 29 2.76 9.99 33.60
CA GLU A 29 4.21 10.19 33.56
C GLU A 29 4.91 8.89 33.97
N ASN A 30 5.62 8.24 33.04
CA ASN A 30 6.37 7.03 33.34
C ASN A 30 7.54 7.39 34.28
N PRO A 31 7.59 6.89 35.52
CA PRO A 31 8.62 7.28 36.49
C PRO A 31 10.03 6.81 36.09
N ASN A 32 10.16 5.95 35.07
CA ASN A 32 11.41 5.40 34.59
C ASN A 32 11.86 5.93 33.22
N LEU A 33 11.04 6.71 32.52
CA LEU A 33 11.36 7.23 31.19
C LEU A 33 10.65 8.58 30.96
N SER A 34 11.40 9.68 31.02
CA SER A 34 10.90 11.00 30.63
C SER A 34 11.10 11.24 29.13
N GLU A 35 10.32 12.13 28.53
CA GLU A 35 10.55 12.58 27.15
C GLU A 35 11.98 13.12 26.96
N SER A 36 12.48 13.90 27.93
CA SER A 36 13.86 14.42 27.96
C SER A 36 14.95 13.34 28.07
N SER A 37 14.58 12.11 28.42
CA SER A 37 15.50 10.96 28.41
C SER A 37 15.72 10.41 27.00
N VAL A 38 14.88 10.80 26.03
CA VAL A 38 14.95 10.36 24.63
C VAL A 38 15.14 11.55 23.71
N VAL A 39 14.24 12.54 23.74
CA VAL A 39 14.29 13.76 22.95
C VAL A 39 15.45 14.63 23.42
N GLY A 40 16.27 15.08 22.46
CA GLY A 40 17.44 15.93 22.72
C GLY A 40 18.72 15.18 23.11
N GLN A 41 18.68 13.85 23.13
CA GLN A 41 19.88 13.02 23.28
C GLN A 41 20.57 12.85 21.91
N PRO A 42 21.90 12.62 21.87
CA PRO A 42 22.58 12.34 20.60
C PRO A 42 21.97 11.14 19.87
N ASN A 43 21.66 11.32 18.59
CA ASN A 43 21.02 10.33 17.71
C ASN A 43 19.55 10.02 18.03
N SER A 44 18.87 10.84 18.85
CA SER A 44 17.44 10.67 19.10
C SER A 44 16.61 10.72 17.82
N SER A 45 17.03 11.53 16.84
CA SER A 45 16.35 11.67 15.55
C SER A 45 16.51 10.41 14.69
N ALA A 46 17.70 9.82 14.65
CA ALA A 46 17.91 8.56 13.93
C ALA A 46 17.10 7.40 14.54
N ILE A 47 17.02 7.32 15.88
CA ILE A 47 16.21 6.30 16.57
C ILE A 47 14.72 6.50 16.27
N TRP A 48 14.24 7.75 16.27
CA TRP A 48 12.87 8.07 15.92
C TRP A 48 12.55 7.71 14.47
N LEU A 49 13.47 7.97 13.56
CA LEU A 49 13.35 7.59 12.15
C LEU A 49 13.18 6.07 11.98
N THR A 50 13.94 5.25 12.70
CA THR A 50 13.73 3.78 12.70
C THR A 50 12.33 3.40 13.22
N GLY A 51 11.81 4.12 14.20
CA GLY A 51 10.43 3.96 14.66
C GLY A 51 9.39 4.34 13.58
N LEU A 52 9.70 5.35 12.77
CA LEU A 52 8.85 5.81 11.67
C LEU A 52 8.85 4.84 10.48
N GLU A 53 10.00 4.26 10.14
CA GLU A 53 10.12 3.15 9.18
C GLU A 53 9.26 1.96 9.60
N ARG A 54 9.28 1.63 10.90
CA ARG A 54 8.42 0.58 11.47
C ARG A 54 6.93 0.94 11.37
N GLU A 55 6.55 2.20 11.61
CA GLU A 55 5.15 2.65 11.47
C GLU A 55 4.67 2.60 10.01
N LEU A 56 5.56 2.84 9.04
CA LEU A 56 5.25 2.64 7.64
C LEU A 56 4.90 1.17 7.34
N SER A 57 5.68 0.21 7.85
CA SER A 57 5.37 -1.22 7.69
C SER A 57 4.03 -1.61 8.31
N PHE A 58 3.67 -1.04 9.47
CA PHE A 58 2.31 -1.20 10.03
C PHE A 58 1.23 -0.61 9.12
N SER A 59 1.49 0.57 8.53
CA SER A 59 0.54 1.20 7.60
C SER A 59 0.28 0.34 6.37
N TYR A 60 1.32 -0.27 5.78
CA TYR A 60 1.15 -1.18 4.66
C TYR A 60 0.41 -2.48 5.05
N ASN A 61 0.63 -3.01 6.25
CA ASN A 61 -0.13 -4.19 6.70
C ASN A 61 -1.65 -3.96 6.73
N GLU A 62 -2.10 -2.77 7.13
CA GLU A 62 -3.52 -2.44 7.12
C GLU A 62 -4.03 -2.18 5.69
N ILE A 63 -3.27 -1.41 4.89
CA ILE A 63 -3.70 -0.97 3.55
C ILE A 63 -3.77 -2.12 2.56
N LEU A 64 -2.72 -2.94 2.47
CA LEU A 64 -2.54 -3.88 1.36
C LEU A 64 -3.60 -4.96 1.36
N VAL A 65 -3.95 -5.49 2.53
CA VAL A 65 -5.01 -6.51 2.65
C VAL A 65 -6.33 -5.97 2.08
N LEU A 66 -6.71 -4.75 2.46
CA LEU A 66 -7.96 -4.14 1.99
C LEU A 66 -7.92 -3.82 0.50
N ALA A 67 -6.80 -3.28 0.02
CA ALA A 67 -6.63 -2.92 -1.38
C ALA A 67 -6.69 -4.16 -2.29
N GLU A 68 -6.01 -5.24 -1.91
CA GLU A 68 -5.97 -6.46 -2.73
C GLU A 68 -7.31 -7.20 -2.72
N LEU A 69 -8.02 -7.25 -1.59
CA LEU A 69 -9.39 -7.77 -1.51
C LEU A 69 -10.39 -6.94 -2.32
N GLY A 70 -10.21 -5.63 -2.37
CA GLY A 70 -11.06 -4.73 -3.16
C GLY A 70 -10.65 -4.65 -4.63
N SER A 71 -9.83 -5.57 -5.12
CA SER A 71 -9.31 -5.60 -6.50
C SER A 71 -9.59 -6.94 -7.17
N ASP A 72 -9.20 -7.08 -8.44
CA ASP A 72 -9.27 -8.33 -9.20
C ASP A 72 -7.99 -9.20 -9.08
N ASN A 73 -7.04 -8.86 -8.20
CA ASN A 73 -5.80 -9.64 -8.09
C ASN A 73 -6.01 -11.02 -7.44
N TYR A 74 -6.81 -11.04 -6.36
CA TYR A 74 -7.01 -12.21 -5.51
C TYR A 74 -8.49 -12.43 -5.24
N VAL A 75 -8.92 -13.69 -5.26
CA VAL A 75 -10.20 -14.10 -4.66
C VAL A 75 -10.01 -14.40 -3.18
N ASN A 76 -10.94 -13.95 -2.34
CA ASN A 76 -10.98 -14.34 -0.94
C ASN A 76 -11.71 -15.67 -0.75
N THR A 77 -10.97 -16.76 -0.52
CA THR A 77 -11.56 -18.11 -0.44
C THR A 77 -11.96 -18.53 0.98
N GLN A 78 -11.55 -17.76 1.99
CA GLN A 78 -11.72 -18.08 3.41
C GLN A 78 -12.31 -16.90 4.19
N THR A 79 -12.82 -17.13 5.40
CA THR A 79 -13.50 -16.07 6.19
C THR A 79 -12.58 -15.32 7.15
N PHE A 80 -11.26 -15.41 6.97
CA PHE A 80 -10.29 -14.80 7.90
C PHE A 80 -10.07 -13.31 7.63
N PHE A 81 -10.29 -12.88 6.39
CA PHE A 81 -10.23 -11.48 5.98
C PHE A 81 -11.63 -10.95 5.62
N SER A 82 -11.76 -9.63 5.49
CA SER A 82 -13.05 -8.98 5.22
C SER A 82 -13.74 -9.57 3.99
N GLN A 83 -14.90 -10.18 4.23
CA GLN A 83 -15.79 -10.67 3.16
C GLN A 83 -16.59 -9.54 2.51
N PHE A 84 -16.61 -8.36 3.13
CA PHE A 84 -17.35 -7.22 2.63
C PHE A 84 -16.56 -6.52 1.52
N LEU A 85 -15.26 -6.33 1.70
CA LEU A 85 -14.42 -5.69 0.68
C LEU A 85 -14.26 -6.49 -0.60
N ASP A 86 -14.26 -7.82 -0.51
CA ASP A 86 -14.29 -8.73 -1.68
C ASP A 86 -15.50 -8.45 -2.60
N GLY A 87 -16.63 -8.04 -2.01
CA GLY A 87 -17.83 -7.59 -2.73
C GLY A 87 -17.94 -6.07 -2.90
N LEU A 88 -16.85 -5.32 -2.68
CA LEU A 88 -16.79 -3.85 -2.64
C LEU A 88 -17.86 -3.20 -1.73
N ASP A 89 -18.28 -3.89 -0.68
CA ASP A 89 -19.17 -3.36 0.35
C ASP A 89 -18.35 -2.59 1.39
N ILE A 90 -17.93 -1.39 0.98
CA ILE A 90 -17.09 -0.48 1.77
C ILE A 90 -17.97 0.28 2.78
N ARG A 91 -17.68 0.14 4.07
CA ARG A 91 -18.52 0.66 5.16
C ARG A 91 -17.74 1.54 6.13
N THR A 92 -18.40 2.58 6.63
CA THR A 92 -17.86 3.48 7.65
C THR A 92 -17.65 2.80 9.00
N THR A 93 -18.31 1.66 9.25
CA THR A 93 -18.20 0.90 10.50
C THR A 93 -17.19 -0.25 10.41
N ASP A 94 -16.45 -0.37 9.30
CA ASP A 94 -15.47 -1.43 9.12
C ASP A 94 -14.21 -1.14 10.00
N PRO A 95 -13.85 -2.04 10.94
CA PRO A 95 -12.69 -1.85 11.79
C PRO A 95 -11.36 -1.82 11.02
N ASP A 96 -11.26 -2.46 9.85
CA ASP A 96 -10.01 -2.45 9.09
C ASP A 96 -9.82 -1.09 8.39
N VAL A 97 -10.92 -0.46 7.95
CA VAL A 97 -10.93 0.93 7.45
C VAL A 97 -10.52 1.90 8.55
N ARG A 98 -11.03 1.70 9.77
CA ARG A 98 -10.61 2.47 10.96
C ARG A 98 -9.10 2.39 11.18
N ASP A 99 -8.57 1.17 11.20
CA ASP A 99 -7.18 0.92 11.56
C ASP A 99 -6.26 1.49 10.48
N THR A 100 -6.62 1.33 9.20
CA THR A 100 -5.95 1.99 8.07
C THR A 100 -5.91 3.51 8.23
N GLN A 101 -7.06 4.16 8.47
CA GLN A 101 -7.13 5.61 8.67
C GLN A 101 -6.22 6.07 9.82
N PHE A 102 -6.24 5.35 10.94
CA PHE A 102 -5.41 5.70 12.10
C PHE A 102 -3.92 5.45 11.89
N ARG A 103 -3.51 4.42 11.14
CA ARG A 103 -2.10 4.20 10.81
C ARG A 103 -1.55 5.31 9.93
N ILE A 104 -2.30 5.72 8.91
CA ILE A 104 -1.91 6.83 8.03
C ILE A 104 -1.75 8.13 8.84
N ALA A 105 -2.71 8.44 9.72
CA ALA A 105 -2.61 9.59 10.61
C ALA A 105 -1.38 9.48 11.53
N ARG A 106 -1.14 8.31 12.15
CA ARG A 106 0.00 8.10 13.03
C ARG A 106 1.34 8.27 12.32
N LEU A 107 1.45 7.81 11.07
CA LEU A 107 2.63 8.03 10.23
C LEU A 107 2.90 9.53 10.04
N ARG A 108 1.86 10.30 9.72
CA ARG A 108 1.93 11.76 9.56
C ARG A 108 2.38 12.46 10.85
N GLU A 109 1.67 12.23 11.94
CA GLU A 109 1.95 12.89 13.23
C GLU A 109 3.35 12.53 13.73
N SER A 110 3.79 11.29 13.50
CA SER A 110 5.15 10.86 13.88
C SER A 110 6.23 11.53 13.04
N ALA A 111 5.99 11.73 11.73
CA ALA A 111 6.89 12.47 10.86
C ALA A 111 6.98 13.94 11.26
N GLN A 112 5.84 14.59 11.53
CA GLN A 112 5.76 15.99 11.97
C GLN A 112 6.44 16.19 13.32
N PHE A 113 6.21 15.30 14.29
CA PHE A 113 6.92 15.34 15.57
C PHE A 113 8.44 15.19 15.38
N GLY A 114 8.86 14.37 14.42
CA GLY A 114 10.25 14.27 13.96
C GLY A 114 10.82 15.60 13.47
N LEU A 115 10.08 16.30 12.59
CA LEU A 115 10.47 17.58 12.00
C LEU A 115 10.52 18.73 13.03
N GLU A 116 9.54 18.78 13.92
CA GLU A 116 9.31 19.95 14.78
C GLU A 116 10.01 19.84 16.13
N THR A 117 10.15 18.62 16.66
CA THR A 117 10.59 18.39 18.03
C THR A 117 11.85 17.52 18.10
N VAL A 118 11.81 16.30 17.57
CA VAL A 118 12.90 15.33 17.78
C VAL A 118 14.16 15.72 17.01
N GLY A 119 14.02 16.05 15.73
CA GLY A 119 15.11 16.47 14.85
C GLY A 119 15.81 17.72 15.39
N PRO A 120 15.12 18.86 15.53
CA PRO A 120 15.74 20.09 16.05
C PRO A 120 16.36 19.97 17.44
N GLY A 121 15.89 19.01 18.26
CA GLY A 121 16.47 18.70 19.56
C GLY A 121 17.77 17.89 19.50
N ASP A 122 17.97 17.06 18.48
CA ASP A 122 19.12 16.16 18.36
C ASP A 122 20.38 16.91 17.90
N PRO A 123 21.50 16.89 18.66
CA PRO A 123 22.75 17.52 18.23
C PRO A 123 23.37 16.90 16.96
N ASN A 124 22.92 15.71 16.54
CA ASN A 124 23.38 15.00 15.34
C ASN A 124 22.35 15.03 14.20
N TYR A 125 21.33 15.89 14.27
CA TYR A 125 20.34 16.01 13.20
C TYR A 125 20.99 16.48 11.90
N THR A 126 20.58 15.88 10.79
CA THR A 126 21.15 16.12 9.45
C THR A 126 20.05 16.42 8.45
N ASP A 127 20.43 17.10 7.36
CA ASP A 127 19.53 17.36 6.23
C ASP A 127 18.99 16.04 5.64
N ASP A 128 19.77 14.95 5.64
CA ASP A 128 19.32 13.62 5.19
C ASP A 128 18.21 13.07 6.10
N THR A 129 18.36 13.18 7.42
CA THR A 129 17.32 12.74 8.38
C THR A 129 16.08 13.63 8.29
N GLN A 130 16.25 14.94 8.10
CA GLN A 130 15.15 15.86 7.88
C GLN A 130 14.39 15.54 6.57
N ALA A 131 15.12 15.21 5.51
CA ALA A 131 14.55 14.81 4.23
C ALA A 131 13.69 13.55 4.38
N GLU A 132 14.14 12.57 5.17
CA GLU A 132 13.34 11.38 5.47
C GLU A 132 12.03 11.72 6.19
N TYR A 133 12.04 12.61 7.18
CA TYR A 133 10.79 12.99 7.84
C TYR A 133 9.80 13.67 6.88
N HIS A 134 10.27 14.58 6.02
CA HIS A 134 9.42 15.15 4.96
C HIS A 134 8.95 14.07 3.98
N PHE A 135 9.78 13.08 3.67
CA PHE A 135 9.37 11.95 2.84
C PHE A 135 8.23 11.15 3.49
N PHE A 136 8.34 10.78 4.77
CA PHE A 136 7.30 10.02 5.47
C PHE A 136 6.01 10.82 5.69
N GLU A 137 6.13 12.12 5.93
CA GLU A 137 4.98 13.04 5.92
C GLU A 137 4.30 13.01 4.54
N GLY A 138 5.07 13.15 3.46
CA GLY A 138 4.57 13.06 2.09
C GLY A 138 3.92 11.70 1.77
N MET A 139 4.49 10.59 2.25
CA MET A 139 3.89 9.26 2.12
C MET A 139 2.55 9.16 2.82
N SER A 140 2.38 9.78 4.00
CA SER A 140 1.08 9.78 4.69
C SER A 140 -0.01 10.49 3.87
N TYR A 141 0.32 11.62 3.25
CA TYR A 141 -0.60 12.34 2.36
C TYR A 141 -0.86 11.56 1.07
N LEU A 142 0.17 10.94 0.50
CA LEU A 142 0.05 10.11 -0.69
C LEU A 142 -0.88 8.91 -0.45
N LEU A 143 -0.71 8.18 0.65
CA LEU A 143 -1.58 7.06 1.03
C LEU A 143 -3.01 7.53 1.32
N SER A 144 -3.17 8.69 1.99
CA SER A 144 -4.49 9.31 2.19
C SER A 144 -5.19 9.55 0.86
N ALA A 145 -4.50 10.17 -0.10
CA ALA A 145 -5.04 10.47 -1.41
C ALA A 145 -5.32 9.22 -2.25
N MET A 146 -4.41 8.24 -2.22
CA MET A 146 -4.55 7.01 -3.01
C MET A 146 -5.76 6.18 -2.58
N TYR A 147 -6.00 6.03 -1.27
CA TYR A 147 -6.98 5.10 -0.77
C TYR A 147 -8.28 5.72 -0.27
N PHE A 148 -8.33 7.03 0.03
CA PHE A 148 -9.54 7.68 0.55
C PHE A 148 -9.95 8.86 -0.34
N SER A 149 -11.26 9.11 -0.44
CA SER A 149 -11.77 10.29 -1.16
C SER A 149 -11.50 11.60 -0.42
N GLY A 150 -11.27 11.52 0.90
CA GLY A 150 -10.69 12.57 1.71
C GLY A 150 -10.42 12.09 3.14
N LEU A 151 -9.39 12.66 3.77
CA LEU A 151 -9.06 12.46 5.18
C LEU A 151 -8.65 13.79 5.82
N PRO A 152 -8.95 14.02 7.11
CA PRO A 152 -8.37 15.12 7.86
C PRO A 152 -6.84 15.00 7.94
N GLN A 153 -6.17 16.15 7.81
CA GLN A 153 -4.72 16.25 7.99
C GLN A 153 -4.30 16.63 9.41
N GLU A 154 -5.25 16.95 10.28
CA GLU A 154 -5.03 17.33 11.68
C GLU A 154 -6.14 16.72 12.55
N GLU A 155 -5.88 16.55 13.84
CA GLU A 155 -6.86 16.06 14.81
C GLU A 155 -8.13 16.93 14.80
N LEU A 156 -9.28 16.30 14.53
CA LEU A 156 -10.59 16.97 14.42
C LEU A 156 -10.60 18.13 13.40
N GLY A 157 -9.67 18.12 12.45
CA GLY A 157 -9.55 19.13 11.40
C GLY A 157 -10.60 18.97 10.30
N MET A 158 -10.62 19.90 9.36
CA MET A 158 -11.45 19.76 8.16
C MET A 158 -10.97 18.57 7.33
N VAL A 159 -11.91 17.89 6.68
CA VAL A 159 -11.58 16.85 5.69
C VAL A 159 -10.86 17.49 4.51
N VAL A 160 -9.70 16.95 4.17
CA VAL A 160 -8.92 17.36 3.00
C VAL A 160 -9.18 16.36 1.89
N SER A 161 -9.46 16.87 0.68
CA SER A 161 -9.79 16.02 -0.48
C SER A 161 -8.60 15.15 -0.92
N SER A 162 -8.86 14.12 -1.73
CA SER A 162 -7.79 13.33 -2.36
C SER A 162 -6.79 14.21 -3.14
N ASP A 163 -7.28 15.15 -3.96
CA ASP A 163 -6.41 16.01 -4.80
C ASP A 163 -5.55 16.96 -3.97
N ASP A 164 -6.12 17.50 -2.89
CA ASP A 164 -5.38 18.36 -1.96
C ASP A 164 -4.36 17.56 -1.15
N ASN A 165 -4.64 16.29 -0.82
CA ASN A 165 -3.67 15.38 -0.23
C ASN A 165 -2.54 15.02 -1.21
N TYR A 166 -2.82 14.77 -2.50
CA TYR A 166 -1.75 14.63 -3.49
C TYR A 166 -0.89 15.89 -3.60
N SER A 167 -1.51 17.07 -3.59
CA SER A 167 -0.79 18.36 -3.60
C SER A 167 0.09 18.54 -2.36
N SER A 168 -0.41 18.13 -1.19
CA SER A 168 0.34 18.14 0.08
C SER A 168 1.52 17.16 0.03
N ALA A 169 1.31 15.96 -0.51
CA ALA A 169 2.37 14.97 -0.73
C ALA A 169 3.49 15.52 -1.60
N ILE A 170 3.16 16.15 -2.73
CA ILE A 170 4.13 16.79 -3.64
C ILE A 170 4.95 17.86 -2.90
N ALA A 171 4.30 18.70 -2.08
CA ALA A 171 4.99 19.73 -1.32
C ALA A 171 6.00 19.13 -0.32
N SER A 172 5.62 18.08 0.41
CA SER A 172 6.53 17.39 1.34
C SER A 172 7.67 16.67 0.60
N PHE A 173 7.40 16.03 -0.55
CA PHE A 173 8.46 15.43 -1.37
C PHE A 173 9.42 16.47 -1.95
N ASP A 174 8.92 17.64 -2.36
CA ASP A 174 9.77 18.76 -2.80
C ASP A 174 10.66 19.28 -1.67
N ALA A 175 10.14 19.36 -0.44
CA ALA A 175 10.95 19.68 0.73
C ALA A 175 12.05 18.62 0.96
N ALA A 176 11.71 17.33 0.89
CA ALA A 176 12.68 16.24 1.01
C ALA A 176 13.78 16.31 -0.08
N ILE A 177 13.39 16.44 -1.35
CA ILE A 177 14.30 16.54 -2.50
C ILE A 177 15.23 17.76 -2.37
N SER A 178 14.73 18.88 -1.84
CA SER A 178 15.53 20.10 -1.67
C SER A 178 16.66 19.95 -0.64
N LEU A 179 16.49 19.04 0.32
CA LEU A 179 17.47 18.72 1.35
C LEU A 179 18.41 17.60 0.89
N SER A 180 17.85 16.52 0.35
CA SER A 180 18.59 15.35 -0.12
C SER A 180 17.81 14.65 -1.24
N ALA A 181 18.33 14.71 -2.47
CA ALA A 181 17.65 14.10 -3.61
C ALA A 181 17.89 12.58 -3.65
N LYS A 182 16.81 11.80 -3.62
CA LYS A 182 16.83 10.33 -3.74
C LYS A 182 15.85 9.86 -4.83
N PRO A 183 16.14 8.74 -5.53
CA PRO A 183 15.29 8.26 -6.62
C PRO A 183 13.86 7.97 -6.15
N GLU A 184 13.68 7.39 -4.97
CA GLU A 184 12.37 7.13 -4.37
C GLU A 184 11.55 8.41 -4.09
N TYR A 185 12.19 9.53 -3.74
CA TYR A 185 11.47 10.79 -3.47
C TYR A 185 10.93 11.36 -4.78
N HIS A 186 11.75 11.29 -5.83
CA HIS A 186 11.33 11.66 -7.17
C HIS A 186 10.22 10.74 -7.69
N LEU A 187 10.28 9.43 -7.44
CA LEU A 187 9.21 8.52 -7.83
C LEU A 187 7.91 8.79 -7.07
N ALA A 188 7.97 9.01 -5.75
CA ALA A 188 6.78 9.33 -4.97
C ALA A 188 6.11 10.63 -5.46
N LYS A 189 6.92 11.64 -5.81
CA LYS A 189 6.43 12.85 -6.50
C LYS A 189 5.84 12.54 -7.88
N ALA A 190 6.46 11.65 -8.65
CA ALA A 190 5.96 11.25 -9.96
C ALA A 190 4.58 10.58 -9.83
N ARG A 191 4.42 9.65 -8.88
CA ARG A 191 3.15 8.98 -8.57
C ARG A 191 2.04 9.97 -8.18
N ALA A 192 2.34 10.92 -7.30
CA ALA A 192 1.36 11.93 -6.90
C ALA A 192 0.93 12.82 -8.09
N ASN A 193 1.87 13.22 -8.95
CA ASN A 193 1.55 13.98 -10.16
C ASN A 193 0.81 13.13 -11.21
N TYR A 194 1.14 11.85 -11.32
CA TYR A 194 0.47 10.91 -12.19
C TYR A 194 -1.02 10.83 -11.85
N PHE A 195 -1.37 10.58 -10.59
CA PHE A 195 -2.77 10.50 -10.18
C PHE A 195 -3.54 11.84 -10.22
N LEU A 196 -2.84 12.98 -10.21
CA LEU A 196 -3.44 14.30 -10.47
C LEU A 196 -3.63 14.59 -11.97
N GLY A 197 -3.16 13.72 -12.88
CA GLY A 197 -3.13 13.98 -14.32
C GLY A 197 -2.10 15.04 -14.74
N ASN A 198 -1.17 15.42 -13.86
CA ASN A 198 -0.09 16.37 -14.13
C ASN A 198 1.03 15.70 -14.94
N LYS A 199 0.74 15.38 -16.21
CA LYS A 199 1.59 14.54 -17.07
C LYS A 199 3.02 15.06 -17.22
N SER A 200 3.21 16.35 -17.43
CA SER A 200 4.54 16.96 -17.61
C SER A 200 5.40 16.81 -16.36
N GLU A 201 4.82 17.08 -15.19
CA GLU A 201 5.48 17.00 -13.89
C GLU A 201 5.79 15.55 -13.50
N ALA A 202 4.86 14.63 -13.76
CA ALA A 202 5.06 13.19 -13.54
C ALA A 202 6.21 12.64 -14.39
N VAL A 203 6.24 12.96 -15.69
CA VAL A 203 7.32 12.57 -16.61
C VAL A 203 8.66 13.17 -16.15
N SER A 204 8.69 14.43 -15.74
CA SER A 204 9.92 15.07 -15.26
C SER A 204 10.44 14.39 -13.99
N ALA A 205 9.56 14.03 -13.05
CA ALA A 205 9.94 13.39 -11.80
C ALA A 205 10.37 11.92 -12.03
N ALA A 206 9.68 11.18 -12.89
CA ALA A 206 10.06 9.81 -13.27
C ALA A 206 11.46 9.76 -13.92
N ASN A 207 11.75 10.67 -14.85
CA ASN A 207 13.08 10.79 -15.44
C ASN A 207 14.15 11.15 -14.41
N ALA A 208 13.83 12.02 -13.45
CA ALA A 208 14.75 12.39 -12.38
C ALA A 208 15.07 11.19 -11.46
N ALA A 209 14.07 10.36 -11.13
CA ALA A 209 14.28 9.13 -10.38
C ALA A 209 15.24 8.17 -11.11
N LEU A 210 14.93 7.82 -12.36
CA LEU A 210 15.75 6.91 -13.18
C LEU A 210 17.16 7.45 -13.47
N SER A 211 17.34 8.77 -13.49
CA SER A 211 18.65 9.40 -13.67
C SER A 211 19.56 9.26 -12.43
N LEU A 212 18.97 9.14 -11.23
CA LEU A 212 19.72 8.91 -9.99
C LEU A 212 20.08 7.44 -9.84
N ASP A 213 19.10 6.57 -10.03
CA ASP A 213 19.27 5.12 -10.01
C ASP A 213 18.19 4.50 -10.92
N PRO A 214 18.55 3.77 -11.99
CA PRO A 214 17.57 3.11 -12.85
C PRO A 214 17.05 1.77 -12.29
N ASP A 215 17.56 1.28 -11.15
CA ASP A 215 17.22 -0.04 -10.59
C ASP A 215 16.82 0.03 -9.10
N PHE A 216 16.55 1.22 -8.56
CA PHE A 216 16.16 1.36 -7.15
C PHE A 216 14.88 0.59 -6.82
N ALA A 217 14.80 0.14 -5.57
CA ALA A 217 13.62 -0.46 -4.97
C ALA A 217 13.61 -0.09 -3.48
N ARG A 218 12.60 0.66 -3.04
CA ARG A 218 12.41 1.02 -1.64
C ARG A 218 11.43 0.06 -0.98
N GLU A 219 11.80 -0.41 0.20
CA GLU A 219 11.10 -1.48 0.90
C GLU A 219 10.63 -1.06 2.30
N ALA A 220 9.50 -1.64 2.72
CA ALA A 220 9.02 -1.66 4.09
C ALA A 220 9.38 -3.02 4.68
N MET A 221 10.17 -3.02 5.75
CA MET A 221 10.74 -4.23 6.32
C MET A 221 9.84 -4.83 7.39
N TYR A 222 9.91 -6.15 7.54
CA TYR A 222 9.16 -6.93 8.52
C TYR A 222 10.09 -7.84 9.32
N ASP A 223 9.78 -8.01 10.59
CA ASP A 223 10.52 -8.83 11.56
C ASP A 223 9.56 -9.87 12.14
N ALA A 224 9.89 -11.15 11.91
CA ALA A 224 9.04 -12.27 12.29
C ALA A 224 8.96 -12.46 13.83
N ASN A 225 9.97 -12.00 14.57
CA ASN A 225 10.10 -12.20 16.01
C ASN A 225 9.57 -11.01 16.82
N ASP A 226 10.01 -9.82 16.46
CA ASP A 226 9.79 -8.58 17.21
C ASP A 226 8.75 -7.66 16.54
N GLY A 227 8.29 -8.03 15.33
CA GLY A 227 7.27 -7.33 14.56
C GLY A 227 7.75 -6.03 13.91
N PRO A 228 6.94 -5.44 13.01
CA PRO A 228 5.73 -6.01 12.43
C PRO A 228 6.04 -7.26 11.61
N THR A 229 5.17 -8.26 11.68
CA THR A 229 5.17 -9.42 10.77
C THR A 229 4.48 -9.04 9.46
N ASN A 230 4.84 -9.66 8.33
CA ASN A 230 4.15 -9.40 7.07
C ASN A 230 2.78 -10.13 7.08
N THR A 231 1.69 -9.38 7.18
CA THR A 231 0.33 -9.96 7.22
C THR A 231 -0.02 -10.65 5.90
N PHE A 232 0.48 -10.14 4.77
CA PHE A 232 0.16 -10.68 3.45
C PHE A 232 0.94 -11.97 3.16
N GLU A 233 2.14 -12.15 3.71
CA GLU A 233 2.82 -13.46 3.70
C GLU A 233 1.98 -14.55 4.38
N ASN A 234 1.31 -14.22 5.48
CA ASN A 234 0.40 -15.16 6.14
C ASN A 234 -0.84 -15.47 5.29
N ALA A 235 -1.34 -14.48 4.54
CA ALA A 235 -2.50 -14.64 3.64
C ALA A 235 -2.18 -15.48 2.39
N LEU A 236 -0.93 -15.38 1.91
CA LEU A 236 -0.49 -16.00 0.66
C LEU A 236 0.28 -17.30 0.84
N TYR A 237 0.90 -17.57 2.00
CA TYR A 237 1.80 -18.72 2.16
C TYR A 237 1.83 -19.29 3.59
N GLY A 238 1.89 -18.42 4.60
CA GLY A 238 2.23 -18.78 5.99
C GLY A 238 1.23 -19.71 6.70
N ARG A 239 0.05 -19.96 6.13
CA ARG A 239 -1.00 -20.80 6.73
C ARG A 239 -1.13 -22.21 6.16
N SER A 240 -0.08 -22.69 5.48
CA SER A 240 0.04 -24.07 5.01
C SER A 240 -1.10 -24.44 4.05
N THR A 241 -2.02 -25.35 4.41
CA THR A 241 -3.12 -25.76 3.50
C THR A 241 -4.28 -24.75 3.44
N PHE A 242 -4.21 -23.66 4.20
CA PHE A 242 -5.23 -22.60 4.17
C PHE A 242 -4.84 -21.53 3.16
N ASP A 243 -5.32 -21.75 1.94
CA ASP A 243 -5.16 -20.88 0.76
C ASP A 243 -6.09 -19.66 0.84
N ASP A 244 -5.87 -18.71 1.74
CA ASP A 244 -6.87 -17.67 2.03
C ASP A 244 -7.19 -16.80 0.83
N LEU A 245 -6.14 -16.35 0.15
CA LEU A 245 -6.22 -15.56 -1.06
C LEU A 245 -5.65 -16.40 -2.20
N GLN A 246 -6.36 -16.44 -3.32
CA GLN A 246 -5.91 -17.17 -4.50
C GLN A 246 -5.91 -16.25 -5.71
N PRO A 247 -4.82 -16.20 -6.49
CA PRO A 247 -4.71 -15.27 -7.59
C PRO A 247 -5.66 -15.65 -8.72
N LEU A 248 -5.93 -14.71 -9.62
CA LEU A 248 -6.43 -15.06 -10.94
C LEU A 248 -5.43 -15.98 -11.67
N PRO A 249 -5.89 -16.92 -12.53
CA PRO A 249 -4.99 -17.74 -13.35
C PRO A 249 -4.05 -16.93 -14.25
N THR A 250 -4.39 -15.67 -14.56
CA THR A 250 -3.53 -14.75 -15.31
C THR A 250 -2.33 -14.26 -14.50
N LEU A 251 -2.38 -14.41 -13.18
CA LEU A 251 -1.40 -13.94 -12.19
C LEU A 251 -0.75 -15.07 -11.39
N ASP A 252 -1.13 -16.33 -11.61
CA ASP A 252 -0.66 -17.49 -10.82
C ASP A 252 0.88 -17.59 -10.77
N PHE A 253 1.56 -17.29 -11.87
CA PHE A 253 3.03 -17.32 -11.94
C PHE A 253 3.75 -16.30 -11.03
N LEU A 254 3.01 -15.35 -10.43
CA LEU A 254 3.52 -14.35 -9.50
C LEU A 254 3.23 -14.71 -8.04
N ASP A 255 2.55 -15.82 -7.81
CA ASP A 255 2.03 -16.21 -6.53
C ASP A 255 2.69 -17.48 -5.98
N PRO A 256 3.05 -17.53 -4.69
CA PRO A 256 2.92 -16.45 -3.70
C PRO A 256 4.01 -15.38 -3.84
N LYS A 257 3.60 -14.11 -3.95
CA LYS A 257 4.51 -12.95 -3.99
C LYS A 257 5.39 -12.91 -2.73
N TYR A 258 4.74 -13.06 -1.59
CA TYR A 258 5.38 -13.13 -0.28
C TYR A 258 5.32 -14.57 0.23
N SER A 259 6.49 -15.09 0.58
CA SER A 259 6.66 -16.45 1.11
C SER A 259 7.78 -16.43 2.13
N ARG A 260 7.91 -17.48 2.92
CA ARG A 260 8.85 -17.51 4.05
C ARG A 260 10.28 -17.20 3.61
N LEU A 261 10.92 -16.25 4.30
CA LEU A 261 12.31 -15.87 4.06
C LEU A 261 13.25 -16.55 5.07
N THR A 262 13.12 -16.21 6.36
CA THR A 262 13.85 -16.86 7.47
C THR A 262 12.94 -17.00 8.70
N ASP A 263 13.45 -17.53 9.82
CA ASP A 263 12.70 -17.55 11.08
C ASP A 263 12.70 -16.18 11.78
N GLU A 264 13.61 -15.28 11.41
CA GLU A 264 13.78 -13.97 12.03
C GLU A 264 13.24 -12.82 11.17
N GLN A 265 13.16 -13.01 9.87
CA GLN A 265 12.80 -11.97 8.91
C GLN A 265 11.69 -12.47 7.98
N ASP A 266 10.65 -11.64 7.88
CA ASP A 266 9.57 -11.79 6.91
C ASP A 266 9.92 -11.04 5.61
N PRO A 267 9.34 -11.45 4.46
CA PRO A 267 9.59 -10.76 3.20
C PRO A 267 9.13 -9.29 3.27
N SER A 268 9.97 -8.39 2.76
CA SER A 268 9.65 -6.97 2.66
C SER A 268 8.55 -6.69 1.63
N VAL A 269 7.82 -5.59 1.84
CA VAL A 269 6.92 -5.00 0.83
C VAL A 269 7.69 -3.92 0.09
N TYR A 270 7.79 -4.03 -1.23
CA TYR A 270 8.36 -2.97 -2.04
C TYR A 270 7.28 -2.00 -2.48
N TYR A 271 7.44 -0.70 -2.21
CA TYR A 271 6.35 0.26 -2.41
C TYR A 271 6.69 1.43 -3.35
N LEU A 272 7.97 1.60 -3.67
CA LEU A 272 8.47 2.55 -4.67
C LEU A 272 9.66 1.91 -5.40
N LYS A 273 9.44 1.49 -6.66
CA LYS A 273 10.45 0.81 -7.47
C LYS A 273 10.56 1.44 -8.87
N ALA A 274 11.74 1.38 -9.47
CA ALA A 274 12.05 1.96 -10.79
C ALA A 274 11.04 1.59 -11.91
N GLU A 275 10.43 0.41 -11.82
CA GLU A 275 9.42 -0.10 -12.74
C GLU A 275 8.26 0.87 -12.93
N GLU A 276 7.80 1.54 -11.88
CA GLU A 276 6.71 2.51 -11.98
C GLU A 276 7.09 3.74 -12.81
N ALA A 277 8.35 4.21 -12.69
CA ALA A 277 8.83 5.32 -13.50
C ALA A 277 8.79 4.96 -14.99
N HIS A 278 9.21 3.74 -15.36
CA HIS A 278 9.11 3.28 -16.74
C HIS A 278 7.67 3.18 -17.23
N LEU A 279 6.74 2.72 -16.40
CA LEU A 279 5.33 2.60 -16.74
C LEU A 279 4.65 3.98 -16.90
N ILE A 280 4.96 4.95 -16.03
CA ILE A 280 4.51 6.36 -16.17
C ILE A 280 5.03 6.94 -17.50
N LEU A 281 6.31 6.73 -17.82
CA LEU A 281 6.89 7.22 -19.08
C LEU A 281 6.28 6.55 -20.31
N ALA A 282 6.03 5.24 -20.25
CA ALA A 282 5.41 4.48 -21.32
C ALA A 282 3.99 4.99 -21.61
N GLU A 283 3.16 5.19 -20.58
CA GLU A 283 1.80 5.70 -20.73
C GLU A 283 1.79 7.13 -21.28
N ALA A 284 2.65 8.00 -20.77
CA ALA A 284 2.77 9.36 -21.29
C ALA A 284 3.13 9.36 -22.78
N ASN A 285 4.06 8.50 -23.20
CA ASN A 285 4.45 8.38 -24.60
C ASN A 285 3.37 7.74 -25.47
N ILE A 286 2.61 6.76 -24.97
CA ILE A 286 1.47 6.16 -25.70
C ILE A 286 0.40 7.23 -25.97
N THR A 287 0.00 7.98 -24.94
CA THR A 287 -1.04 9.03 -25.05
C THR A 287 -0.59 10.21 -25.93
N ASP A 288 0.71 10.48 -26.04
CA ASP A 288 1.26 11.50 -26.95
C ASP A 288 1.45 10.98 -28.41
N GLY A 289 1.09 9.73 -28.70
CA GLY A 289 1.30 9.10 -30.01
C GLY A 289 2.77 8.79 -30.32
N ALA A 290 3.63 8.81 -29.31
CA ALA A 290 5.06 8.51 -29.38
C ALA A 290 5.33 7.02 -29.12
N THR A 291 4.67 6.13 -29.87
CA THR A 291 4.71 4.66 -29.68
C THR A 291 6.13 4.09 -29.60
N ALA A 292 7.06 4.58 -30.41
CA ALA A 292 8.45 4.10 -30.37
C ALA A 292 9.14 4.38 -29.02
N LEU A 293 8.89 5.54 -28.41
CA LEU A 293 9.45 5.88 -27.10
C LEU A 293 8.80 5.05 -26.00
N ALA A 294 7.48 4.82 -26.08
CA ALA A 294 6.79 3.93 -25.15
C ALA A 294 7.33 2.50 -25.22
N GLN A 295 7.57 1.98 -26.43
CA GLN A 295 8.19 0.67 -26.63
C GLN A 295 9.58 0.61 -26.00
N ASP A 296 10.39 1.65 -26.14
CA ASP A 296 11.71 1.72 -25.50
C ASP A 296 11.58 1.73 -23.96
N ASN A 297 10.63 2.47 -23.40
CA ASN A 297 10.39 2.44 -21.95
C ASN A 297 9.96 1.05 -21.44
N LEU A 298 9.13 0.33 -22.18
CA LEU A 298 8.72 -1.04 -21.83
C LEU A 298 9.88 -2.05 -21.97
N ARG A 299 10.81 -1.84 -22.90
CA ARG A 299 12.03 -2.65 -22.99
C ARG A 299 12.96 -2.43 -21.80
N ASP A 300 13.12 -1.17 -21.40
CA ASP A 300 13.92 -0.83 -20.22
C ASP A 300 13.30 -1.45 -18.96
N LEU A 301 11.97 -1.40 -18.83
CA LEU A 301 11.22 -2.09 -17.78
C LEU A 301 11.52 -3.60 -17.77
N LEU A 302 11.47 -4.28 -18.91
CA LEU A 302 11.83 -5.71 -18.98
C LEU A 302 13.27 -5.96 -18.52
N GLY A 303 14.18 -5.04 -18.83
CA GLY A 303 15.56 -5.08 -18.35
C GLY A 303 15.67 -5.04 -16.82
N VAL A 304 14.92 -4.13 -16.18
CA VAL A 304 14.84 -4.01 -14.71
C VAL A 304 14.22 -5.26 -14.10
N VAL A 305 13.06 -5.69 -14.59
CA VAL A 305 12.34 -6.87 -14.06
C VAL A 305 13.20 -8.14 -14.18
N ALA A 306 13.93 -8.33 -15.28
CA ALA A 306 14.83 -9.48 -15.45
C ALA A 306 15.99 -9.51 -14.44
N GLY A 307 16.32 -8.39 -13.81
CA GLY A 307 17.33 -8.28 -12.75
C GLY A 307 16.80 -8.51 -11.33
N ARG A 308 15.48 -8.56 -11.15
CA ARG A 308 14.85 -8.72 -9.83
C ARG A 308 14.98 -10.13 -9.29
N GLU A 309 14.88 -10.25 -7.96
CA GLU A 309 14.96 -11.55 -7.29
C GLU A 309 13.77 -12.45 -7.67
N VAL A 310 14.09 -13.71 -7.91
CA VAL A 310 13.16 -14.83 -8.07
C VAL A 310 13.52 -15.88 -7.04
N ARG A 311 12.55 -16.29 -6.23
CA ARG A 311 12.74 -17.25 -5.14
C ARG A 311 12.26 -18.63 -5.56
N ASN A 312 13.07 -19.63 -5.26
CA ASN A 312 12.72 -21.03 -5.44
C ASN A 312 12.09 -21.56 -4.15
N ILE A 313 10.80 -21.88 -4.18
CA ILE A 313 10.02 -22.24 -2.98
C ILE A 313 9.28 -23.56 -3.16
N ASP A 314 9.10 -24.30 -2.06
CA ASP A 314 8.18 -25.42 -2.02
C ASP A 314 6.78 -24.88 -1.74
N ASP A 315 5.93 -25.00 -2.76
CA ASP A 315 4.53 -24.58 -2.73
C ASP A 315 3.57 -25.74 -3.01
N SER A 316 4.06 -26.98 -2.87
CA SER A 316 3.28 -28.19 -3.19
C SER A 316 2.13 -28.46 -2.23
N VAL A 317 2.14 -27.78 -1.08
CA VAL A 317 1.11 -27.90 -0.05
C VAL A 317 -0.14 -27.09 -0.40
N GLU A 318 -0.02 -26.03 -1.21
CA GLU A 318 -1.16 -25.25 -1.69
C GLU A 318 -1.98 -26.06 -2.69
N GLY A 319 -3.25 -26.28 -2.37
CA GLY A 319 -4.14 -27.16 -3.11
C GLY A 319 -4.94 -26.46 -4.20
N ARG A 320 -4.70 -25.15 -4.40
CA ARG A 320 -5.51 -24.26 -5.25
C ARG A 320 -7.01 -24.42 -4.92
N THR A 321 -7.33 -24.14 -3.64
CA THR A 321 -8.62 -24.21 -2.90
C THR A 321 -8.90 -25.52 -2.13
N GLU A 322 -8.96 -25.44 -0.80
CA GLU A 322 -9.30 -26.56 0.10
C GLU A 322 -10.77 -27.00 -0.05
N VAL A 323 -11.68 -26.05 -0.26
CA VAL A 323 -13.14 -26.30 -0.29
C VAL A 323 -13.57 -27.02 -1.56
N ASN A 324 -12.84 -26.84 -2.66
CA ASN A 324 -13.13 -27.51 -3.93
C ASN A 324 -11.82 -27.84 -4.68
N PRO A 325 -11.04 -28.83 -4.20
CA PRO A 325 -9.74 -29.15 -4.78
C PRO A 325 -9.84 -29.44 -6.28
N GLY A 326 -8.92 -28.85 -7.06
CA GLY A 326 -8.91 -28.96 -8.53
C GLY A 326 -9.91 -28.04 -9.25
N SER A 327 -10.57 -27.13 -8.53
CA SER A 327 -11.43 -26.10 -9.14
C SER A 327 -10.68 -24.91 -9.74
N ARG A 328 -9.38 -24.80 -9.45
CA ARG A 328 -8.47 -23.81 -10.01
C ARG A 328 -7.26 -24.51 -10.65
N PRO A 329 -6.61 -23.86 -11.63
CA PRO A 329 -5.47 -24.45 -12.33
C PRO A 329 -4.21 -24.43 -11.46
N ASP A 330 -3.44 -25.52 -11.52
CA ASP A 330 -2.21 -25.75 -10.75
C ASP A 330 -1.12 -26.45 -11.59
N ASN A 331 -1.29 -26.43 -12.92
CA ASN A 331 -0.42 -27.14 -13.85
C ASN A 331 0.06 -26.23 -14.99
N ALA A 332 1.36 -26.29 -15.28
CA ALA A 332 2.00 -25.45 -16.30
C ALA A 332 1.52 -25.66 -17.74
N SER A 333 0.78 -26.75 -18.03
CA SER A 333 0.17 -26.98 -19.34
C SER A 333 -1.12 -26.18 -19.57
N VAL A 334 -1.70 -25.59 -18.51
CA VAL A 334 -2.94 -24.81 -18.62
C VAL A 334 -2.73 -23.56 -19.46
N VAL A 335 -3.65 -23.34 -20.40
CA VAL A 335 -3.71 -22.14 -21.22
C VAL A 335 -4.77 -21.19 -20.66
N VAL A 336 -4.35 -19.99 -20.28
CA VAL A 336 -5.20 -18.97 -19.66
C VAL A 336 -5.49 -17.86 -20.65
N ASN A 337 -6.76 -17.61 -20.98
CA ASN A 337 -7.15 -16.61 -21.99
C ASN A 337 -6.36 -16.75 -23.32
N GLY A 338 -6.04 -17.99 -23.71
CA GLY A 338 -5.23 -18.27 -24.92
C GLY A 338 -3.71 -18.08 -24.75
N ARG A 339 -3.23 -17.72 -23.56
CA ARG A 339 -1.81 -17.51 -23.22
C ARG A 339 -1.27 -18.68 -22.39
N SER A 340 -0.11 -19.19 -22.75
CA SER A 340 0.57 -20.28 -22.02
C SER A 340 1.58 -19.73 -21.01
N GLY A 341 1.91 -20.52 -19.99
CA GLY A 341 2.97 -20.19 -19.03
C GLY A 341 2.59 -19.20 -17.93
N LEU A 342 1.29 -18.94 -17.75
CA LEU A 342 0.78 -18.07 -16.67
C LEU A 342 0.46 -18.85 -15.39
N VAL A 343 0.42 -20.18 -15.46
CA VAL A 343 0.21 -21.08 -14.32
C VAL A 343 1.47 -21.91 -14.11
N LEU A 344 1.89 -22.09 -12.85
CA LEU A 344 3.03 -22.93 -12.48
C LEU A 344 2.56 -24.37 -12.17
N ASP A 345 3.45 -25.34 -12.36
CA ASP A 345 3.19 -26.71 -11.89
C ASP A 345 3.63 -26.82 -10.44
N ARG A 346 2.65 -26.80 -9.52
CA ARG A 346 2.90 -26.77 -8.07
C ARG A 346 3.13 -28.17 -7.48
N GLN A 347 2.81 -29.23 -8.24
CA GLN A 347 2.85 -30.61 -7.75
C GLN A 347 4.10 -31.38 -8.23
N ALA A 348 4.87 -30.81 -9.16
CA ALA A 348 6.05 -31.47 -9.72
C ALA A 348 7.32 -31.32 -8.85
N ASP A 349 7.69 -30.09 -8.50
CA ASP A 349 8.90 -29.70 -7.76
C ASP A 349 8.70 -28.27 -7.20
N ASN A 350 9.73 -27.71 -6.54
CA ASN A 350 9.74 -26.29 -6.17
C ASN A 350 9.46 -25.37 -7.38
N VAL A 351 8.76 -24.28 -7.13
CA VAL A 351 8.42 -23.24 -8.12
C VAL A 351 9.31 -22.02 -7.98
N ASP A 352 9.58 -21.35 -9.10
CA ASP A 352 10.33 -20.10 -9.15
C ASP A 352 9.36 -18.91 -9.24
N VAL A 353 9.29 -18.11 -8.18
CA VAL A 353 8.32 -17.00 -8.05
C VAL A 353 9.04 -15.67 -7.82
N PRO A 354 8.76 -14.61 -8.62
CA PRO A 354 9.34 -13.29 -8.42
C PRO A 354 8.96 -12.68 -7.06
N SER A 355 9.93 -12.24 -6.27
CA SER A 355 9.70 -11.64 -4.94
C SER A 355 9.60 -10.11 -4.96
N ILE A 356 10.14 -9.46 -6.00
CA ILE A 356 10.11 -8.00 -6.15
C ILE A 356 9.17 -7.57 -7.27
N SER A 357 9.46 -7.95 -8.52
CA SER A 357 8.61 -7.66 -9.67
C SER A 357 8.71 -8.82 -10.65
N GLY A 358 7.58 -9.20 -11.24
CA GLY A 358 7.49 -10.17 -12.31
C GLY A 358 6.52 -9.68 -13.38
N THR A 359 6.65 -10.18 -14.60
CA THR A 359 5.71 -9.87 -15.67
C THR A 359 5.70 -10.96 -16.74
N SER A 360 4.54 -11.11 -17.39
CA SER A 360 4.34 -11.92 -18.57
C SER A 360 4.59 -11.15 -19.87
N LEU A 361 4.91 -9.85 -19.79
CA LEU A 361 5.21 -8.98 -20.93
C LEU A 361 6.37 -9.53 -21.75
N THR A 362 6.21 -9.54 -23.07
CA THR A 362 7.24 -10.00 -24.01
C THR A 362 7.67 -8.93 -25.01
N GLU A 363 8.90 -9.04 -25.52
CA GLU A 363 9.39 -8.18 -26.61
C GLU A 363 8.48 -8.23 -27.85
N ALA A 364 7.86 -9.39 -28.12
CA ALA A 364 6.95 -9.55 -29.25
C ALA A 364 5.68 -8.71 -29.08
N GLU A 365 5.11 -8.67 -27.87
CA GLU A 365 3.96 -7.83 -27.55
C GLU A 365 4.33 -6.35 -27.64
N ILE A 366 5.48 -5.94 -27.06
CA ILE A 366 5.98 -4.56 -27.14
C ILE A 366 6.13 -4.14 -28.61
N ALA A 367 6.76 -4.96 -29.45
CA ALA A 367 6.96 -4.66 -30.87
C ALA A 367 5.65 -4.62 -31.67
N SER A 368 4.59 -5.24 -31.16
CA SER A 368 3.29 -5.33 -31.84
C SER A 368 2.34 -4.17 -31.57
N ILE A 369 2.61 -3.33 -30.55
CA ILE A 369 1.77 -2.17 -30.23
C ILE A 369 1.55 -1.32 -31.48
N SER A 370 0.29 -1.22 -31.91
CA SER A 370 -0.10 -0.55 -33.14
C SER A 370 -1.15 0.55 -32.94
N SER A 371 -1.79 0.58 -31.77
CA SER A 371 -2.75 1.60 -31.36
C SER A 371 -2.48 2.07 -29.92
N GLU A 372 -3.15 3.15 -29.54
CA GLU A 372 -3.13 3.66 -28.16
C GLU A 372 -3.78 2.66 -27.20
N ASP A 373 -4.96 2.15 -27.53
CA ASP A 373 -5.70 1.19 -26.70
C ASP A 373 -4.89 -0.10 -26.47
N GLU A 374 -4.28 -0.67 -27.52
CA GLU A 374 -3.39 -1.83 -27.39
C GLU A 374 -2.18 -1.54 -26.49
N GLY A 375 -1.65 -0.31 -26.55
CA GLY A 375 -0.56 0.12 -25.69
C GLY A 375 -0.98 0.27 -24.24
N LEU A 376 -2.15 0.87 -23.99
CA LEU A 376 -2.70 1.07 -22.65
C LEU A 376 -3.08 -0.26 -21.99
N GLU A 377 -3.73 -1.18 -22.71
CA GLU A 377 -4.04 -2.53 -22.22
C GLU A 377 -2.77 -3.28 -21.81
N LEU A 378 -1.73 -3.20 -22.64
CA LEU A 378 -0.44 -3.82 -22.35
C LEU A 378 0.22 -3.21 -21.10
N ILE A 379 0.20 -1.87 -20.98
CA ILE A 379 0.74 -1.15 -19.83
C ILE A 379 -0.01 -1.53 -18.56
N TYR A 380 -1.33 -1.49 -18.56
CA TYR A 380 -2.14 -1.74 -17.35
C TYR A 380 -2.14 -3.19 -16.89
N ARG A 381 -2.08 -4.14 -17.82
CA ARG A 381 -1.82 -5.55 -17.46
C ARG A 381 -0.44 -5.71 -16.84
N THR A 382 0.58 -5.06 -17.42
CA THR A 382 1.95 -5.10 -16.87
C THR A 382 2.00 -4.43 -15.49
N ARG A 383 1.29 -3.32 -15.27
CA ARG A 383 1.15 -2.67 -13.96
C ARG A 383 0.55 -3.63 -12.94
N GLN A 384 -0.54 -4.31 -13.28
CA GLN A 384 -1.17 -5.30 -12.41
C GLN A 384 -0.18 -6.40 -11.99
N GLU A 385 0.58 -6.95 -12.94
CA GLU A 385 1.56 -7.99 -12.68
C GLU A 385 2.75 -7.50 -11.83
N VAL A 386 3.31 -6.34 -12.16
CA VAL A 386 4.48 -5.78 -11.46
C VAL A 386 4.15 -5.39 -10.02
N PHE A 387 2.93 -4.92 -9.76
CA PHE A 387 2.46 -4.41 -8.47
C PHE A 387 1.42 -5.32 -7.79
N ILE A 388 1.33 -6.60 -8.18
CA ILE A 388 0.51 -7.57 -7.46
C ILE A 388 0.92 -7.63 -6.00
N ALA A 389 -0.07 -7.66 -5.09
CA ALA A 389 0.15 -7.64 -3.64
C ALA A 389 0.85 -6.35 -3.12
N GLU A 390 0.82 -5.26 -3.89
CA GLU A 390 1.40 -3.95 -3.53
C GLU A 390 0.31 -2.84 -3.53
N GLY A 391 -0.97 -3.20 -3.69
CA GLY A 391 -2.13 -2.36 -3.42
C GLY A 391 -2.45 -1.31 -4.48
N LEU A 392 -1.73 -1.30 -5.61
CA LEU A 392 -1.93 -0.31 -6.67
C LEU A 392 -3.13 -0.64 -7.57
N ARG A 393 -3.51 -1.91 -7.72
CA ARG A 393 -4.63 -2.30 -8.58
C ARG A 393 -5.96 -1.69 -8.13
N PHE A 394 -6.20 -1.63 -6.82
CA PHE A 394 -7.32 -0.92 -6.21
C PHE A 394 -7.41 0.56 -6.63
N VAL A 395 -6.25 1.23 -6.68
CA VAL A 395 -6.13 2.65 -7.04
C VAL A 395 -6.28 2.83 -8.55
N ASP A 396 -5.68 1.95 -9.35
CA ASP A 396 -5.80 1.94 -10.82
C ASP A 396 -7.26 1.69 -11.26
N MET A 397 -8.05 0.97 -10.44
CA MET A 397 -9.50 0.79 -10.62
C MET A 397 -10.34 2.00 -10.18
N GLY A 398 -9.73 3.06 -9.65
CA GLY A 398 -10.41 4.30 -9.24
C GLY A 398 -11.24 4.17 -7.96
N ILE A 399 -11.02 3.13 -7.15
CA ILE A 399 -11.80 2.88 -5.94
C ILE A 399 -11.24 3.70 -4.77
N LYS A 400 -12.12 4.22 -3.90
CA LYS A 400 -11.75 4.87 -2.63
C LYS A 400 -12.54 4.32 -1.45
N LEU A 401 -11.84 4.11 -0.35
CA LEU A 401 -12.35 3.86 0.98
C LEU A 401 -13.05 5.12 1.55
N VAL A 402 -13.70 4.92 2.70
CA VAL A 402 -14.47 5.94 3.42
C VAL A 402 -13.83 6.30 4.75
N ILE A 403 -14.14 7.50 5.24
CA ILE A 403 -13.87 7.89 6.63
C ILE A 403 -14.63 6.97 7.58
N HIS A 404 -13.94 6.49 8.61
CA HIS A 404 -14.54 5.64 9.64
C HIS A 404 -15.48 6.42 10.59
N GLU A 405 -16.49 5.73 11.13
CA GLU A 405 -17.54 6.25 12.01
C GLU A 405 -17.01 7.03 13.22
N ASN A 406 -15.85 6.65 13.77
CA ASN A 406 -15.23 7.39 14.88
C ASN A 406 -14.99 8.86 14.54
N GLU A 407 -14.53 9.15 13.32
CA GLU A 407 -14.31 10.52 12.88
C GLU A 407 -15.64 11.27 12.76
N ILE A 408 -16.67 10.61 12.19
CA ILE A 408 -18.03 11.17 12.06
C ILE A 408 -18.62 11.52 13.44
N LEU A 409 -18.36 10.70 14.46
CA LEU A 409 -18.91 10.89 15.80
C LEU A 409 -18.16 11.95 16.62
N GLN A 410 -16.88 12.21 16.32
CA GLN A 410 -16.00 13.03 17.15
C GLN A 410 -15.65 14.38 16.50
N ASN A 411 -15.60 14.45 15.17
CA ASN A 411 -15.20 15.63 14.42
C ASN A 411 -16.43 16.40 13.92
N GLU A 412 -16.61 17.63 14.41
CA GLU A 412 -17.74 18.48 14.02
C GLU A 412 -17.74 18.91 12.54
N ASN A 413 -16.62 18.69 11.84
CA ASN A 413 -16.46 18.97 10.41
C ASN A 413 -16.88 17.80 9.51
N VAL A 414 -17.29 16.66 10.08
CA VAL A 414 -17.68 15.46 9.34
C VAL A 414 -19.09 15.04 9.71
N SER A 415 -19.92 14.82 8.70
CA SER A 415 -21.29 14.33 8.86
C SER A 415 -21.54 13.10 7.99
N GLU A 416 -22.43 12.22 8.46
CA GLU A 416 -22.89 11.08 7.67
C GLU A 416 -23.52 11.56 6.35
N GLY A 417 -23.05 11.03 5.22
CA GLY A 417 -23.47 11.40 3.89
C GLY A 417 -22.60 12.47 3.21
N ASP A 418 -21.59 13.01 3.91
CA ASP A 418 -20.56 13.83 3.29
C ASP A 418 -19.75 13.00 2.27
N PRO A 419 -19.17 13.62 1.22
CA PRO A 419 -18.46 12.90 0.15
C PRO A 419 -17.40 11.91 0.65
N ALA A 420 -16.69 12.23 1.73
CA ALA A 420 -15.65 11.37 2.29
C ALA A 420 -16.19 10.19 3.12
N THR A 421 -17.48 10.18 3.45
CA THR A 421 -18.16 9.09 4.17
C THR A 421 -18.89 8.12 3.23
N VAL A 422 -18.84 8.37 1.92
CA VAL A 422 -19.48 7.57 0.88
C VAL A 422 -18.41 6.93 0.00
N ALA A 423 -18.51 5.61 -0.20
CA ALA A 423 -17.54 4.87 -0.98
C ALA A 423 -17.52 5.37 -2.44
N VAL A 424 -16.33 5.48 -3.02
CA VAL A 424 -16.17 5.79 -4.43
C VAL A 424 -15.86 4.49 -5.15
N ILE A 425 -16.79 4.04 -5.97
CA ILE A 425 -16.63 2.87 -6.86
C ILE A 425 -17.04 3.34 -8.24
N PRO A 426 -16.14 3.35 -9.25
CA PRO A 426 -16.50 3.82 -10.57
C PRO A 426 -17.69 3.03 -11.16
N PRO A 427 -18.63 3.68 -11.87
CA PRO A 427 -19.86 3.02 -12.32
C PRO A 427 -19.62 1.74 -13.13
N PHE A 428 -18.61 1.73 -14.00
CA PHE A 428 -18.24 0.57 -14.81
C PHE A 428 -17.70 -0.60 -13.96
N ILE A 429 -16.98 -0.33 -12.86
CA ILE A 429 -16.57 -1.35 -11.88
C ILE A 429 -17.78 -1.84 -11.07
N SER A 430 -18.62 -0.91 -10.60
CA SER A 430 -19.81 -1.26 -9.81
C SER A 430 -20.79 -2.18 -10.55
N SER A 431 -20.74 -2.15 -11.88
CA SER A 431 -21.60 -2.96 -12.74
C SER A 431 -21.14 -4.41 -12.92
N VAL A 432 -19.90 -4.72 -12.54
CA VAL A 432 -19.25 -6.03 -12.74
C VAL A 432 -18.69 -6.64 -11.45
N VAL A 433 -19.02 -6.11 -10.27
CA VAL A 433 -18.48 -6.55 -8.97
C VAL A 433 -18.54 -8.06 -8.77
N ALA A 434 -19.65 -8.70 -9.15
CA ALA A 434 -19.85 -10.14 -8.98
C ALA A 434 -18.93 -11.01 -9.85
N ASP A 435 -18.26 -10.43 -10.84
CA ASP A 435 -17.44 -11.13 -11.82
C ASP A 435 -15.95 -10.68 -11.78
N LEU A 436 -15.56 -9.78 -10.86
CA LEU A 436 -14.20 -9.18 -10.82
C LEU A 436 -13.08 -10.21 -10.83
N ASP A 437 -13.22 -11.26 -10.03
CA ASP A 437 -12.26 -12.33 -9.84
C ASP A 437 -12.80 -13.71 -10.29
N ALA A 438 -13.92 -13.70 -11.02
CA ALA A 438 -14.60 -14.91 -11.45
C ALA A 438 -13.88 -15.58 -12.62
N ILE A 439 -13.80 -16.91 -12.57
CA ILE A 439 -13.13 -17.72 -13.60
C ILE A 439 -13.96 -18.93 -14.03
N THR A 440 -13.68 -19.43 -15.23
CA THR A 440 -14.05 -20.77 -15.68
C THR A 440 -12.80 -21.60 -15.86
N TYR A 441 -12.77 -22.82 -15.32
CA TYR A 441 -11.68 -23.77 -15.50
C TYR A 441 -12.21 -25.11 -16.03
N ASP A 442 -11.67 -25.54 -17.18
CA ASP A 442 -11.89 -26.87 -17.76
C ASP A 442 -10.58 -27.66 -17.65
N ALA A 443 -10.50 -28.51 -16.62
CA ALA A 443 -9.32 -29.33 -16.33
C ALA A 443 -9.06 -30.40 -17.41
N ASP A 444 -10.12 -30.91 -18.06
CA ASP A 444 -9.97 -31.91 -19.13
C ASP A 444 -9.39 -31.28 -20.40
N ALA A 445 -9.79 -30.04 -20.69
CA ALA A 445 -9.26 -29.27 -21.81
C ALA A 445 -7.90 -28.60 -21.49
N GLY A 446 -7.56 -28.44 -20.21
CA GLY A 446 -6.37 -27.69 -19.77
C GLY A 446 -6.50 -26.20 -20.08
N THR A 447 -7.69 -25.63 -19.90
CA THR A 447 -7.95 -24.21 -20.21
C THR A 447 -8.65 -23.50 -19.08
N ALA A 448 -8.19 -22.29 -18.77
CA ALA A 448 -8.85 -21.39 -17.83
C ALA A 448 -9.17 -20.04 -18.51
N THR A 449 -10.24 -19.39 -18.08
CA THR A 449 -10.67 -18.10 -18.61
C THR A 449 -11.20 -17.21 -17.50
N THR A 450 -10.79 -15.94 -17.48
CA THR A 450 -11.40 -14.92 -16.62
C THR A 450 -12.74 -14.50 -17.22
N VAL A 451 -13.77 -14.31 -16.39
CA VAL A 451 -15.12 -13.96 -16.89
C VAL A 451 -15.13 -12.55 -17.48
N ILE A 452 -14.36 -11.64 -16.91
CA ILE A 452 -14.10 -10.30 -17.42
C ILE A 452 -12.59 -10.05 -17.49
N ASP A 453 -12.19 -9.04 -18.25
CA ASP A 453 -10.88 -8.43 -18.18
C ASP A 453 -11.05 -6.99 -17.67
N VAL A 454 -10.70 -6.75 -16.41
CA VAL A 454 -10.82 -5.41 -15.81
C VAL A 454 -9.91 -4.43 -16.55
N THR A 455 -8.76 -4.85 -17.08
CA THR A 455 -7.87 -3.95 -17.85
C THR A 455 -8.54 -3.45 -19.12
N GLU A 456 -9.24 -4.30 -19.87
CA GLU A 456 -10.05 -3.88 -21.03
C GLU A 456 -11.11 -2.86 -20.59
N ILE A 457 -11.81 -3.10 -19.47
CA ILE A 457 -12.83 -2.18 -18.92
C ILE A 457 -12.21 -0.83 -18.56
N LEU A 458 -11.01 -0.78 -17.96
CA LEU A 458 -10.32 0.47 -17.63
C LEU A 458 -10.00 1.26 -18.91
N VAL A 459 -9.49 0.60 -19.96
CA VAL A 459 -9.13 1.24 -21.23
C VAL A 459 -10.36 1.71 -22.00
N GLU A 460 -11.45 0.95 -22.02
CA GLU A 460 -12.73 1.37 -22.60
C GLU A 460 -13.30 2.64 -21.93
N ASN A 461 -12.93 2.89 -20.67
CA ASN A 461 -13.37 4.05 -19.89
C ASN A 461 -12.23 5.06 -19.64
N LYS A 462 -11.18 5.05 -20.46
CA LYS A 462 -10.00 5.93 -20.28
C LYS A 462 -10.30 7.43 -20.24
N ASP A 463 -11.39 7.88 -20.85
CA ASP A 463 -11.82 9.28 -20.83
C ASP A 463 -12.54 9.68 -19.51
N SER A 464 -12.66 8.75 -18.56
CA SER A 464 -13.30 8.97 -17.26
C SER A 464 -12.33 9.62 -16.27
N GLU A 465 -12.84 10.49 -15.40
CA GLU A 465 -12.05 11.07 -14.30
C GLU A 465 -11.54 10.06 -13.25
N PHE A 466 -12.01 8.81 -13.28
CA PHE A 466 -11.67 7.80 -12.28
C PHE A 466 -10.37 7.03 -12.58
N VAL A 467 -9.98 6.92 -13.84
CA VAL A 467 -8.96 5.97 -14.30
C VAL A 467 -8.08 6.61 -15.38
N LEU A 468 -6.93 6.01 -15.67
CA LEU A 468 -6.05 6.38 -16.79
C LEU A 468 -5.75 7.90 -16.87
N PRO A 469 -5.12 8.49 -15.83
CA PRO A 469 -5.06 9.94 -15.62
C PRO A 469 -4.43 10.79 -16.72
N PHE A 470 -3.76 10.18 -17.72
CA PHE A 470 -3.14 10.88 -18.84
C PHE A 470 -4.01 11.00 -20.09
N ASN A 471 -5.24 10.47 -20.07
CA ASN A 471 -6.14 10.43 -21.24
C ASN A 471 -7.15 11.58 -21.27
#